data_AF-A0A8J7FBT6-F1
#
_entry.id   AF-A0A8J7FBT6-F1
#
_cell.length_a   1.000
_cell.length_b   1.000
_cell.length_c   1.000
_cell.angle_alpha   90.00
_cell.angle_beta   90.00
_cell.angle_gamma   90.00
#
_symmetry.space_group_name_H-M   'P 1'
#
loop_
_entity.id
_entity.type
_entity.pdbx_description
1 polymer ?
#
loop_
_entity_poly.entity_id
_entity_poly.type
_entity_poly.pdbx_seq_one_letter_code
_entity_poly.pdbx_strand_id
1 'polypeptide(L)'
;MLFDRLTQQKISERDVPSPFIAARYKLLANNRINDHTELASGSILAEDGSERVTLEDCSFACSMNEGDKDQQNVELALLQISELIDFEGRHFPSPLLPSRLFNEKGVLNELEVLLGNVIDRGHLHEISCRPRFDMRYDEMVLPVSRAKRLAHTAERHLAAHSECWQRRTLTGIQPRKIMGMVSEDEFHLYENRVYVRLLDRLEQFLARRIQEIEALTKNLTDALRLEGSDQINYRLSRKLYSIWGETFTNDGAALEALDSLEKTLKQLQKQHQSIRGLIQQKFYRLIPKSAQVAGQVEQTNILSHDQHYRHLPKIWNTLRKENHNDNLTPEETLEANVRKQAAYFDYCGSVVFRALKELGYNIVQSSDSSFDLTRLSNLLRVSSDGSHWEVTSEKTGACIRLVPIVSWVSEGLRSYTKGSDLSIPCCLYSDHAVPHPSAWIDGADDGPLVLSPLDFYVEERVVSLFSVWLLKQTAQKYGQEIDLIPKSVMKMMADSSAFEYLSSKSCRLVSLPSCEELGKIGSQLKTENASLSLAVLNTSVDIIKELEQCPCCQRRGSFTQRDDRCFIGQCDNIDCKLEWEASLDGSRRILSFKMTDQTDVSFCVNGRWSASIGLD
;
A
#
# COMPACT_ATOMS: atom_id res chain seq x y z
N MET A 1 -3.91 -22.14 18.58
CA MET A 1 -2.56 -22.17 17.96
C MET A 1 -2.61 -21.45 16.61
N LEU A 2 -1.58 -20.70 16.28
CA LEU A 2 -1.48 -19.90 15.06
C LEU A 2 -0.31 -20.37 14.19
N PHE A 3 -0.40 -20.09 12.89
CA PHE A 3 0.69 -20.26 11.94
C PHE A 3 1.20 -18.88 11.52
N ASP A 4 2.48 -18.60 11.79
CA ASP A 4 3.12 -17.38 11.31
C ASP A 4 3.51 -17.57 9.85
N ARG A 5 2.83 -16.86 8.95
CA ARG A 5 3.03 -16.95 7.49
C ARG A 5 4.44 -16.55 7.08
N LEU A 6 5.10 -15.71 7.87
CA LEU A 6 6.43 -15.18 7.58
C LEU A 6 7.54 -16.18 7.93
N THR A 7 7.53 -16.70 9.17
CA THR A 7 8.54 -17.66 9.64
C THR A 7 8.21 -19.11 9.28
N GLN A 8 6.99 -19.37 8.82
CA GLN A 8 6.42 -20.70 8.57
C GLN A 8 6.43 -21.63 9.80
N GLN A 9 6.32 -21.04 11.00
CA GLN A 9 6.32 -21.78 12.25
C GLN A 9 4.96 -21.74 12.93
N LYS A 10 4.67 -22.80 13.70
CA LYS A 10 3.51 -22.84 14.59
C LYS A 10 3.86 -22.07 15.85
N ILE A 11 3.02 -21.11 16.22
CA ILE A 11 3.21 -20.23 17.37
C ILE A 11 1.99 -20.36 18.29
N SER A 12 2.23 -20.33 19.60
CA SER A 12 1.16 -20.26 20.59
C SER A 12 0.53 -18.87 20.58
N GLU A 13 -0.76 -18.77 20.87
CA GLU A 13 -1.45 -17.47 20.98
C GLU A 13 -0.78 -16.55 22.01
N ARG A 14 -0.13 -17.10 23.04
CA ARG A 14 0.56 -16.32 24.09
C ARG A 14 1.87 -15.68 23.64
N ASP A 15 2.47 -16.19 22.56
CA ASP A 15 3.77 -15.75 22.05
C ASP A 15 3.64 -14.73 20.91
N VAL A 16 2.40 -14.33 20.57
CA VAL A 16 2.14 -13.31 19.55
C VAL A 16 2.54 -11.93 20.10
N PRO A 17 3.37 -11.16 19.38
CA PRO A 17 3.69 -9.78 19.75
C PRO A 17 2.44 -8.90 19.91
N SER A 18 2.48 -7.95 20.84
CA SER A 18 1.44 -6.94 21.03
C SER A 18 2.05 -5.54 20.84
N PRO A 19 1.54 -4.70 19.91
CA PRO A 19 0.41 -4.96 19.02
C PRO A 19 0.72 -6.06 18.00
N PHE A 20 -0.30 -6.82 17.59
CA PHE A 20 -0.13 -7.84 16.56
C PHE A 20 -0.26 -7.20 15.18
N ILE A 21 0.43 -7.78 14.19
CA ILE A 21 0.35 -7.31 12.81
C ILE A 21 -0.78 -8.08 12.12
N ALA A 22 -1.83 -7.34 11.74
CA ALA A 22 -2.96 -7.87 11.00
C ALA A 22 -2.49 -8.62 9.74
N ALA A 23 -3.21 -9.66 9.37
CA ALA A 23 -2.93 -10.55 8.25
C ALA A 23 -1.63 -11.37 8.31
N ARG A 24 -0.71 -11.17 9.24
CA ARG A 24 0.51 -11.99 9.35
C ARG A 24 0.23 -13.45 9.76
N TYR A 25 -0.78 -13.67 10.59
CA TYR A 25 -1.06 -14.97 11.20
C TYR A 25 -2.25 -15.68 10.53
N LYS A 26 -2.19 -17.00 10.47
CA LYS A 26 -3.26 -17.88 9.97
C LYS A 26 -3.75 -18.78 11.10
N LEU A 27 -5.06 -18.96 11.21
CA LEU A 27 -5.67 -19.84 12.19
C LEU A 27 -5.43 -21.31 11.83
N LEU A 28 -5.03 -22.13 12.80
CA LEU A 28 -4.86 -23.58 12.62
C LEU A 28 -6.06 -24.41 13.12
N ALA A 29 -7.00 -23.77 13.82
CA ALA A 29 -8.23 -24.35 14.33
C ALA A 29 -9.36 -23.33 14.19
N ASN A 30 -10.60 -23.81 14.20
CA ASN A 30 -11.75 -22.92 14.21
C ASN A 30 -11.78 -22.17 15.53
N ASN A 31 -11.74 -20.84 15.47
CA ASN A 31 -11.77 -19.98 16.65
C ASN A 31 -12.78 -18.86 16.46
N ARG A 32 -13.31 -18.37 17.57
CA ARG A 32 -14.22 -17.22 17.58
C ARG A 32 -13.43 -15.94 17.88
N ILE A 33 -13.61 -14.91 17.05
CA ILE A 33 -13.03 -13.57 17.25
C ILE A 33 -14.03 -12.70 18.00
N ASN A 34 -13.57 -12.05 19.09
CA ASN A 34 -14.33 -11.04 19.85
C ASN A 34 -15.76 -11.49 20.22
N ASP A 35 -15.95 -12.80 20.42
CA ASP A 35 -17.23 -13.45 20.73
C ASP A 35 -18.39 -13.19 19.74
N HIS A 36 -18.10 -12.69 18.53
CA HIS A 36 -19.12 -12.44 17.50
C HIS A 36 -18.97 -13.37 16.29
N THR A 37 -17.81 -13.39 15.63
CA THR A 37 -17.58 -14.12 14.37
C THR A 37 -16.78 -15.41 14.57
N GLU A 38 -17.24 -16.53 14.02
CA GLU A 38 -16.48 -17.78 13.92
C GLU A 38 -15.64 -17.81 12.64
N LEU A 39 -14.31 -17.95 12.78
CA LEU A 39 -13.41 -18.15 11.65
C LEU A 39 -12.99 -19.62 11.56
N ALA A 40 -12.95 -20.14 10.33
CA ALA A 40 -12.53 -21.50 10.06
C ALA A 40 -11.01 -21.66 10.14
N SER A 41 -10.55 -22.89 10.36
CA SER A 41 -9.15 -23.27 10.19
C SER A 41 -8.67 -22.89 8.78
N GLY A 42 -7.53 -22.22 8.71
CA GLY A 42 -6.95 -21.70 7.48
C GLY A 42 -7.31 -20.25 7.17
N SER A 43 -8.22 -19.62 7.91
CA SER A 43 -8.51 -18.19 7.75
C SER A 43 -7.35 -17.32 8.24
N ILE A 44 -7.12 -16.21 7.53
CA ILE A 44 -6.14 -15.19 7.92
C ILE A 44 -6.72 -14.35 9.07
N LEU A 45 -5.93 -14.11 10.10
CA LEU A 45 -6.32 -13.27 11.23
C LEU A 45 -6.27 -11.79 10.82
N ALA A 46 -7.44 -11.16 10.71
CA ALA A 46 -7.61 -9.75 10.39
C ALA A 46 -8.23 -8.99 11.58
N GLU A 47 -8.16 -7.66 11.54
CA GLU A 47 -8.78 -6.78 12.53
C GLU A 47 -10.25 -6.53 12.19
N ASP A 48 -11.08 -6.35 13.21
CA ASP A 48 -12.52 -6.07 13.10
C ASP A 48 -12.88 -4.60 13.40
N GLY A 49 -11.86 -3.73 13.50
CA GLY A 49 -12.02 -2.31 13.87
C GLY A 49 -12.06 -2.04 15.37
N SER A 50 -12.03 -3.08 16.21
CA SER A 50 -11.91 -2.93 17.67
C SER A 50 -10.47 -2.62 18.07
N GLU A 51 -10.28 -1.96 19.22
CA GLU A 51 -8.94 -1.69 19.78
C GLU A 51 -8.16 -2.97 20.12
N ARG A 52 -8.89 -4.07 20.36
CA ARG A 52 -8.33 -5.38 20.68
C ARG A 52 -9.08 -6.48 19.95
N VAL A 53 -8.34 -7.52 19.58
CA VAL A 53 -8.89 -8.79 19.09
C VAL A 53 -8.68 -9.84 20.17
N THR A 54 -9.75 -10.52 20.58
CA THR A 54 -9.71 -11.65 21.50
C THR A 54 -9.88 -12.96 20.73
N LEU A 55 -9.01 -13.92 21.04
CA LEU A 55 -9.10 -15.31 20.63
C LEU A 55 -9.14 -16.14 21.92
N GLU A 56 -10.29 -16.73 22.21
CA GLU A 56 -10.53 -17.46 23.47
C GLU A 56 -10.13 -16.62 24.70
N ASP A 57 -9.07 -17.01 25.42
CA ASP A 57 -8.56 -16.33 26.62
C ASP A 57 -7.47 -15.28 26.34
N CYS A 58 -6.99 -15.17 25.09
CA CYS A 58 -5.89 -14.28 24.72
C CYS A 58 -6.43 -13.01 24.05
N SER A 59 -5.94 -11.83 24.47
CA SER A 59 -6.32 -10.55 23.86
C SER A 59 -5.10 -9.80 23.31
N PHE A 60 -5.17 -9.42 22.05
CA PHE A 60 -4.12 -8.73 21.32
C PHE A 60 -4.52 -7.28 21.11
N ALA A 61 -3.59 -6.33 21.27
CA ALA A 61 -3.84 -4.96 20.86
C ALA A 61 -3.73 -4.84 19.34
N CYS A 62 -4.69 -4.17 18.71
CA CYS A 62 -4.63 -3.84 17.29
C CYS A 62 -3.70 -2.66 17.06
N SER A 63 -3.10 -2.61 15.88
CA SER A 63 -2.26 -1.46 15.50
C SER A 63 -3.20 -0.33 15.11
N MET A 64 -3.47 0.60 16.03
CA MET A 64 -4.34 1.75 15.76
C MET A 64 -3.62 2.69 14.77
N ASN A 65 -3.85 2.48 13.48
CA ASN A 65 -3.46 3.45 12.46
C ASN A 65 -4.57 4.49 12.35
N GLU A 66 -4.24 5.74 12.67
CA GLU A 66 -5.07 6.86 12.24
C GLU A 66 -5.12 6.80 10.71
N GLY A 67 -6.29 6.43 10.15
CA GLY A 67 -6.44 6.17 8.72
C GLY A 67 -5.91 7.32 7.88
N ASP A 68 -4.76 7.12 7.24
CA ASP A 68 -4.19 8.08 6.31
C ASP A 68 -4.96 8.04 4.98
N LYS A 69 -5.06 9.15 4.25
CA LYS A 69 -5.96 9.28 3.08
C LYS A 69 -5.49 8.46 1.88
N ASP A 70 -4.18 8.27 1.77
CA ASP A 70 -3.58 7.38 0.76
C ASP A 70 -4.06 5.94 0.94
N GLN A 71 -4.49 5.57 2.15
CA GLN A 71 -4.91 4.22 2.47
C GLN A 71 -6.20 3.81 1.75
N GLN A 72 -7.23 4.65 1.81
CA GLN A 72 -8.52 4.33 1.20
C GLN A 72 -8.43 4.24 -0.34
N ASN A 73 -7.66 5.12 -0.97
CA ASN A 73 -7.47 5.10 -2.42
C ASN A 73 -6.74 3.83 -2.86
N VAL A 74 -5.70 3.42 -2.12
CA VAL A 74 -4.98 2.17 -2.39
C VAL A 74 -5.87 0.96 -2.16
N GLU A 75 -6.63 0.91 -1.07
CA GLU A 75 -7.55 -0.20 -0.80
C GLU A 75 -8.58 -0.38 -1.91
N LEU A 76 -9.19 0.70 -2.39
CA LEU A 76 -10.12 0.66 -3.52
C LEU A 76 -9.42 0.23 -4.82
N ALA A 77 -8.21 0.74 -5.08
CA ALA A 77 -7.42 0.34 -6.23
C ALA A 77 -7.12 -1.17 -6.22
N LEU A 78 -6.74 -1.74 -5.07
CA LEU A 78 -6.48 -3.17 -4.93
C LEU A 78 -7.71 -4.01 -5.27
N LEU A 79 -8.88 -3.62 -4.78
CA LEU A 79 -10.14 -4.32 -5.09
C LEU A 79 -10.43 -4.25 -6.60
N GLN A 80 -10.35 -3.06 -7.21
CA GLN A 80 -10.58 -2.89 -8.64
C GLN A 80 -9.58 -3.65 -9.52
N ILE A 81 -8.30 -3.69 -9.13
CA ILE A 81 -7.26 -4.45 -9.84
C ILE A 81 -7.54 -5.94 -9.69
N SER A 82 -7.89 -6.42 -8.49
CA SER A 82 -8.16 -7.83 -8.23
C SER A 82 -9.31 -8.39 -9.07
N GLU A 83 -10.35 -7.59 -9.34
CA GLU A 83 -11.46 -7.97 -10.22
C GLU A 83 -11.04 -8.24 -11.67
N LEU A 84 -9.92 -7.66 -12.10
CA LEU A 84 -9.38 -7.79 -13.46
C LEU A 84 -8.31 -8.87 -13.58
N ILE A 85 -7.80 -9.41 -12.47
CA ILE A 85 -6.78 -10.45 -12.50
C ILE A 85 -7.43 -11.78 -12.88
N ASP A 86 -6.87 -12.43 -13.90
CA ASP A 86 -7.23 -13.79 -14.27
C ASP A 86 -5.96 -14.62 -14.45
N PHE A 87 -5.63 -15.43 -13.43
CA PHE A 87 -4.46 -16.30 -13.45
C PHE A 87 -4.59 -17.43 -14.50
N GLU A 88 -5.79 -17.96 -14.73
CA GLU A 88 -6.03 -19.03 -15.70
C GLU A 88 -5.97 -18.50 -17.14
N GLY A 89 -6.67 -17.38 -17.38
CA GLY A 89 -6.63 -16.64 -18.65
C GLY A 89 -5.35 -15.87 -18.89
N ARG A 90 -4.41 -15.87 -17.93
CA ARG A 90 -3.09 -15.21 -17.98
C ARG A 90 -3.20 -13.70 -18.24
N HIS A 91 -4.25 -13.09 -17.68
CA HIS A 91 -4.49 -11.66 -17.75
C HIS A 91 -4.01 -10.98 -16.47
N PHE A 92 -2.98 -10.16 -16.61
CA PHE A 92 -2.35 -9.42 -15.52
C PHE A 92 -2.42 -7.92 -15.83
N PRO A 93 -3.39 -7.18 -15.27
CA PRO A 93 -3.56 -5.75 -15.52
C PRO A 93 -2.35 -4.93 -15.01
N SER A 94 -2.32 -3.63 -15.34
CA SER A 94 -1.30 -2.73 -14.81
C SER A 94 -1.35 -2.69 -13.27
N PRO A 95 -0.20 -2.73 -12.57
CA PRO A 95 -0.15 -2.74 -11.12
C PRO A 95 -0.29 -1.35 -10.48
N LEU A 96 -0.45 -0.29 -11.28
CA LEU A 96 -0.62 1.09 -10.83
C LEU A 96 -2.10 1.42 -10.58
N LEU A 97 -2.36 2.63 -10.06
CA LEU A 97 -3.74 3.10 -9.84
C LEU A 97 -4.59 3.01 -11.12
N PRO A 98 -5.77 2.37 -11.08
CA PRO A 98 -6.63 2.22 -12.24
C PRO A 98 -7.27 3.55 -12.66
N SER A 99 -7.42 3.78 -13.96
CA SER A 99 -8.07 4.98 -14.52
C SER A 99 -9.51 5.19 -14.01
N ARG A 100 -10.22 4.09 -13.73
CA ARG A 100 -11.56 4.11 -13.14
C ARG A 100 -11.61 4.87 -11.81
N LEU A 101 -10.60 4.71 -10.96
CA LEU A 101 -10.55 5.39 -9.67
C LEU A 101 -10.42 6.91 -9.82
N PHE A 102 -9.59 7.38 -10.76
CA PHE A 102 -9.47 8.82 -11.05
C PHE A 102 -10.76 9.41 -11.60
N ASN A 103 -11.47 8.68 -12.45
CA ASN A 103 -12.75 9.13 -13.01
C ASN A 103 -13.86 9.18 -11.94
N GLU A 104 -13.97 8.14 -11.10
CA GLU A 104 -14.97 8.09 -10.03
C GLU A 104 -14.71 9.16 -8.96
N LYS A 105 -13.44 9.34 -8.56
CA LYS A 105 -13.06 10.33 -7.54
C LYS A 105 -12.95 11.76 -8.07
N GLY A 106 -12.79 11.93 -9.39
CA GLY A 106 -12.67 13.22 -10.07
C GLY A 106 -13.99 13.95 -10.28
N VAL A 107 -15.13 13.31 -10.01
CA VAL A 107 -16.47 13.91 -10.08
C VAL A 107 -16.97 14.26 -8.68
N LEU A 108 -17.77 15.32 -8.58
CA LEU A 108 -18.41 15.72 -7.32
C LEU A 108 -19.46 14.69 -6.87
N ASN A 109 -19.41 14.28 -5.60
CA ASN A 109 -20.40 13.38 -5.02
C ASN A 109 -21.76 14.07 -4.83
N GLU A 110 -22.83 13.30 -4.58
CA GLU A 110 -24.19 13.84 -4.37
C GLU A 110 -24.23 14.91 -3.27
N LEU A 111 -23.49 14.68 -2.18
CA LEU A 111 -23.36 15.62 -1.06
C LEU A 111 -22.72 16.94 -1.50
N GLU A 112 -21.64 16.88 -2.27
CA GLU A 112 -20.84 18.04 -2.66
C GLU A 112 -21.60 18.92 -3.65
N VAL A 113 -22.35 18.29 -4.57
CA VAL A 113 -23.27 18.99 -5.47
C VAL A 113 -24.40 19.65 -4.67
N LEU A 114 -25.01 18.92 -3.73
CA LEU A 114 -26.07 19.46 -2.89
C LEU A 114 -25.56 20.62 -2.02
N LEU A 115 -24.40 20.46 -1.40
CA LEU A 115 -23.77 21.47 -0.56
C LEU A 115 -23.43 22.72 -1.37
N GLY A 116 -22.84 22.57 -2.55
CA GLY A 116 -22.56 23.67 -3.48
C GLY A 116 -23.81 24.48 -3.80
N ASN A 117 -24.90 23.82 -4.17
CA ASN A 117 -26.18 24.47 -4.45
C ASN A 117 -26.74 25.22 -3.24
N VAL A 118 -26.61 24.68 -2.02
CA VAL A 118 -27.11 25.32 -0.80
C VAL A 118 -26.24 26.54 -0.41
N ILE A 119 -24.93 26.44 -0.59
CA ILE A 119 -23.96 27.52 -0.35
C ILE A 119 -24.18 28.66 -1.35
N ASP A 120 -24.27 28.36 -2.63
CA ASP A 120 -24.42 29.36 -3.70
C ASP A 120 -25.75 30.13 -3.58
N ARG A 121 -26.81 29.48 -3.07
CA ARG A 121 -28.09 30.12 -2.74
C ARG A 121 -28.10 30.88 -1.41
N GLY A 122 -27.01 30.83 -0.64
CA GLY A 122 -26.86 31.58 0.60
C GLY A 122 -27.67 31.05 1.78
N HIS A 123 -28.24 29.83 1.72
CA HIS A 123 -29.11 29.34 2.79
C HIS A 123 -28.38 29.19 4.13
N LEU A 124 -27.16 28.67 4.13
CA LEU A 124 -26.36 28.52 5.35
C LEU A 124 -25.89 29.87 5.90
N HIS A 125 -25.66 30.86 5.03
CA HIS A 125 -25.27 32.21 5.41
C HIS A 125 -26.42 32.94 6.10
N GLU A 126 -27.66 32.82 5.59
CA GLU A 126 -28.83 33.43 6.21
C GLU A 126 -29.10 32.87 7.61
N ILE A 127 -28.90 31.56 7.83
CA ILE A 127 -29.02 30.95 9.15
C ILE A 127 -28.01 31.55 10.14
N SER A 128 -26.77 31.79 9.71
CA SER A 128 -25.73 32.38 10.56
C SER A 128 -25.98 33.86 10.86
N CYS A 129 -26.48 34.60 9.88
CA CYS A 129 -26.81 36.02 10.02
C CYS A 129 -28.09 36.27 10.82
N ARG A 130 -29.10 35.40 10.65
CA ARG A 130 -30.43 35.50 11.27
C ARG A 130 -30.86 34.16 11.85
N PRO A 131 -30.19 33.70 12.92
CA PRO A 131 -30.56 32.47 13.60
C PRO A 131 -31.93 32.60 14.26
N ARG A 132 -32.65 31.49 14.37
CA ARG A 132 -33.89 31.45 15.17
C ARG A 132 -33.52 31.54 16.65
N PHE A 133 -34.29 32.28 17.42
CA PHE A 133 -34.14 32.38 18.86
C PHE A 133 -35.50 32.34 19.52
N ASP A 134 -35.54 31.86 20.75
CA ASP A 134 -36.71 31.94 21.63
C ASP A 134 -36.45 32.95 22.75
N MET A 135 -37.49 33.37 23.45
CA MET A 135 -37.40 34.35 24.52
C MET A 135 -37.42 33.65 25.89
N ARG A 136 -36.29 33.67 26.61
CA ARG A 136 -36.20 33.15 27.98
C ARG A 136 -36.32 34.29 28.99
N TYR A 137 -37.04 34.06 30.09
CA TYR A 137 -37.17 35.03 31.17
C TYR A 137 -36.35 34.58 32.38
N ASP A 138 -35.31 35.33 32.71
CA ASP A 138 -34.44 35.05 33.84
C ASP A 138 -34.76 35.99 35.03
N GLU A 139 -34.83 35.42 36.23
CA GLU A 139 -35.03 36.18 37.46
C GLU A 139 -33.71 36.84 37.89
N MET A 140 -33.66 38.18 37.89
CA MET A 140 -32.49 38.93 38.30
C MET A 140 -32.86 40.08 39.24
N VAL A 141 -32.04 40.30 40.27
CA VAL A 141 -32.18 41.44 41.16
C VAL A 141 -31.69 42.71 40.47
N LEU A 142 -32.62 43.61 40.15
CA LEU A 142 -32.35 44.84 39.42
C LEU A 142 -32.74 46.07 40.25
N PRO A 143 -32.15 47.25 40.01
CA PRO A 143 -32.70 48.50 40.52
C PRO A 143 -34.17 48.63 40.12
N VAL A 144 -35.02 49.12 41.04
CA VAL A 144 -36.48 49.23 40.80
C VAL A 144 -36.80 50.02 39.53
N SER A 145 -35.98 51.02 39.19
CA SER A 145 -36.13 51.82 37.97
C SER A 145 -35.89 51.04 36.66
N ARG A 146 -35.20 49.90 36.69
CA ARG A 146 -34.90 49.05 35.52
C ARG A 146 -35.79 47.82 35.41
N ALA A 147 -36.50 47.45 36.48
CA ALA A 147 -37.37 46.28 36.49
C ALA A 147 -38.68 46.59 35.74
N LYS A 148 -38.88 45.97 34.57
CA LYS A 148 -40.12 46.11 33.78
C LYS A 148 -41.22 45.11 34.20
N ARG A 149 -40.83 43.89 34.54
CA ARG A 149 -41.73 42.81 34.98
C ARG A 149 -41.18 42.21 36.27
N LEU A 150 -42.04 41.96 37.26
CA LEU A 150 -41.65 41.39 38.54
C LEU A 150 -41.63 39.87 38.48
N ALA A 151 -40.66 39.26 39.16
CA ALA A 151 -40.63 37.81 39.37
C ALA A 151 -41.76 37.38 40.32
N HIS A 152 -42.26 36.15 40.19
CA HIS A 152 -43.28 35.63 41.13
C HIS A 152 -42.71 35.50 42.55
N THR A 153 -41.39 35.34 42.67
CA THR A 153 -40.65 35.23 43.93
C THR A 153 -40.24 36.60 44.50
N ALA A 154 -40.56 37.71 43.83
CA ALA A 154 -40.02 39.03 44.15
C ALA A 154 -40.32 39.51 45.56
N GLU A 155 -41.55 39.30 46.04
CA GLU A 155 -41.95 39.71 47.39
C GLU A 155 -41.23 38.89 48.48
N ARG A 156 -41.09 37.57 48.26
CA ARG A 156 -40.38 36.67 49.19
C ARG A 156 -38.89 37.02 49.26
N HIS A 157 -38.27 37.22 48.10
CA HIS A 157 -36.86 37.61 48.03
C HIS A 157 -36.64 38.99 48.68
N LEU A 158 -37.55 39.94 48.46
CA LEU A 158 -37.47 41.26 49.08
C LEU A 158 -37.60 41.17 50.60
N ALA A 159 -38.50 40.33 51.13
CA ALA A 159 -38.66 40.14 52.57
C ALA A 159 -37.42 39.48 53.23
N ALA A 160 -36.78 38.53 52.53
CA ALA A 160 -35.61 37.82 53.04
C ALA A 160 -34.31 38.66 52.99
N HIS A 161 -34.17 39.57 52.01
CA HIS A 161 -32.94 40.31 51.77
C HIS A 161 -33.08 41.81 52.10
N SER A 162 -32.82 42.17 53.35
CA SER A 162 -32.92 43.56 53.83
C SER A 162 -31.94 44.55 53.17
N GLU A 163 -30.88 44.04 52.56
CA GLU A 163 -29.92 44.78 51.72
C GLU A 163 -30.55 45.36 50.43
N CYS A 164 -31.67 44.80 49.98
CA CYS A 164 -32.41 45.29 48.82
C CYS A 164 -33.29 46.51 49.16
N TRP A 165 -33.35 46.93 50.44
CA TRP A 165 -34.25 47.99 50.90
C TRP A 165 -33.57 49.35 50.79
N GLN A 166 -34.33 50.37 50.41
CA GLN A 166 -33.88 51.76 50.41
C GLN A 166 -34.19 52.43 51.74
N ARG A 167 -35.43 52.27 52.23
CA ARG A 167 -35.89 52.78 53.53
C ARG A 167 -37.08 51.97 54.03
N ARG A 168 -37.23 51.89 55.35
CA ARG A 168 -38.42 51.34 56.01
C ARG A 168 -39.36 52.50 56.34
N THR A 169 -40.61 52.42 55.91
CA THR A 169 -41.67 53.38 56.24
C THR A 169 -42.69 52.73 57.17
N LEU A 170 -43.49 53.53 57.89
CA LEU A 170 -44.51 53.02 58.82
C LEU A 170 -45.56 52.11 58.15
N THR A 171 -45.70 52.23 56.83
CA THR A 171 -46.66 51.48 56.00
C THR A 171 -46.04 50.30 55.24
N GLY A 172 -44.71 50.12 55.27
CA GLY A 172 -44.05 49.07 54.50
C GLY A 172 -42.58 49.33 54.18
N ILE A 173 -42.02 48.54 53.27
CA ILE A 173 -40.61 48.63 52.86
C ILE A 173 -40.55 49.26 51.47
N GLN A 174 -39.71 50.29 51.30
CA GLN A 174 -39.41 50.82 49.97
C GLN A 174 -38.16 50.11 49.41
N PRO A 175 -38.28 49.30 48.35
CA PRO A 175 -37.14 48.62 47.75
C PRO A 175 -36.22 49.60 46.98
N ARG A 176 -34.90 49.37 47.07
CA ARG A 176 -33.88 49.96 46.18
C ARG A 176 -33.65 49.07 44.96
N LYS A 177 -33.63 47.75 45.19
CA LYS A 177 -33.55 46.71 44.18
C LYS A 177 -34.69 45.71 44.37
N ILE A 178 -35.19 45.14 43.29
CA ILE A 178 -36.27 44.15 43.30
C ILE A 178 -35.96 43.03 42.30
N MET A 179 -36.40 41.81 42.61
CA MET A 179 -36.29 40.68 41.67
C MET A 179 -37.24 40.92 40.49
N GLY A 180 -36.66 41.13 39.32
CA GLY A 180 -37.39 41.30 38.07
C GLY A 180 -37.12 40.15 37.10
N MET A 181 -38.01 39.99 36.12
CA MET A 181 -37.77 39.11 34.98
C MET A 181 -37.09 39.92 33.88
N VAL A 182 -35.92 39.47 33.44
CA VAL A 182 -35.21 39.99 32.27
C VAL A 182 -35.43 39.03 31.13
N SER A 183 -35.84 39.54 29.98
CA SER A 183 -35.90 38.75 28.76
C SER A 183 -34.51 38.63 28.15
N GLU A 184 -34.02 37.41 27.99
CA GLU A 184 -32.81 37.07 27.25
C GLU A 184 -33.16 36.25 26.00
N ASP A 185 -32.40 36.45 24.92
CA ASP A 185 -32.57 35.70 23.68
C ASP A 185 -31.87 34.33 23.80
N GLU A 186 -32.65 33.25 23.72
CA GLU A 186 -32.17 31.88 23.77
C GLU A 186 -31.90 31.36 22.36
N PHE A 187 -30.62 31.28 22.01
CA PHE A 187 -30.14 30.73 20.73
C PHE A 187 -29.88 29.22 20.78
N HIS A 188 -29.97 28.59 21.95
CA HIS A 188 -29.65 27.16 22.15
C HIS A 188 -30.80 26.22 21.76
N LEU A 189 -31.41 26.48 20.60
CA LEU A 189 -32.45 25.63 20.01
C LEU A 189 -31.86 24.36 19.41
N TYR A 190 -32.67 23.30 19.33
CA TYR A 190 -32.27 22.03 18.73
C TYR A 190 -31.76 22.22 17.30
N GLU A 191 -32.47 22.99 16.49
CA GLU A 191 -32.17 23.25 15.08
C GLU A 191 -30.86 24.02 14.89
N ASN A 192 -30.59 24.95 15.80
CA ASN A 192 -29.35 25.71 15.84
C ASN A 192 -28.17 24.80 16.20
N ARG A 193 -28.36 23.85 17.13
CA ARG A 193 -27.36 22.82 17.44
C ARG A 193 -27.11 21.91 16.25
N VAL A 194 -28.15 21.49 15.54
CA VAL A 194 -28.04 20.71 14.29
C VAL A 194 -27.21 21.47 13.27
N TYR A 195 -27.49 22.75 13.04
CA TYR A 195 -26.72 23.60 12.13
C TYR A 195 -25.23 23.65 12.51
N VAL A 196 -24.91 23.99 13.75
CA VAL A 196 -23.51 24.14 14.21
C VAL A 196 -22.75 22.81 14.13
N ARG A 197 -23.36 21.69 14.56
CA ARG A 197 -22.73 20.37 14.47
C ARG A 197 -22.60 19.88 13.03
N LEU A 198 -23.51 20.28 12.15
CA LEU A 198 -23.40 19.98 10.73
C LEU A 198 -22.17 20.68 10.15
N LEU A 199 -21.91 21.95 10.50
CA LEU A 199 -20.71 22.65 10.04
C LEU A 199 -19.42 21.94 10.48
N ASP A 200 -19.35 21.47 11.73
CA ASP A 200 -18.19 20.72 12.23
C ASP A 200 -17.92 19.46 11.38
N ARG A 201 -18.98 18.68 11.11
CA ARG A 201 -18.86 17.45 10.32
C ARG A 201 -18.54 17.72 8.85
N LEU A 202 -19.10 18.79 8.27
CA LEU A 202 -18.79 19.20 6.91
C LEU A 202 -17.36 19.70 6.77
N GLU A 203 -16.82 20.41 7.75
CA GLU A 203 -15.42 20.84 7.73
C GLU A 203 -14.48 19.64 7.71
N GLN A 204 -14.72 18.65 8.58
CA GLN A 204 -13.94 17.42 8.61
C GLN A 204 -14.06 16.63 7.31
N PHE A 205 -15.27 16.47 6.77
CA PHE A 205 -15.49 15.76 5.51
C PHE A 205 -14.78 16.46 4.33
N LEU A 206 -14.98 17.77 4.16
CA LEU A 206 -14.37 18.52 3.07
C LEU A 206 -12.84 18.54 3.18
N ALA A 207 -12.29 18.68 4.39
CA ALA A 207 -10.85 18.61 4.60
C ALA A 207 -10.27 17.26 4.19
N ARG A 208 -10.90 16.14 4.58
CA ARG A 208 -10.51 14.79 4.15
C ARG A 208 -10.57 14.65 2.63
N ARG A 209 -11.70 15.05 2.04
CA ARG A 209 -11.94 14.96 0.58
C ARG A 209 -10.96 15.79 -0.24
N ILE A 210 -10.66 17.02 0.17
CA ILE A 210 -9.67 17.88 -0.51
C ILE A 210 -8.30 17.17 -0.53
N GLN A 211 -7.88 16.61 0.60
CA GLN A 211 -6.59 15.96 0.70
C GLN A 211 -6.53 14.66 -0.12
N GLU A 212 -7.61 13.87 -0.19
CA GLU A 212 -7.71 12.71 -1.09
C GLU A 212 -7.47 13.11 -2.56
N ILE A 213 -8.12 14.17 -3.02
CA ILE A 213 -7.98 14.63 -4.41
C ILE A 213 -6.59 15.22 -4.64
N GLU A 214 -6.04 15.97 -3.68
CA GLU A 214 -4.66 16.48 -3.74
C GLU A 214 -3.64 15.35 -3.90
N ALA A 215 -3.81 14.23 -3.19
CA ALA A 215 -2.95 13.05 -3.32
C ALA A 215 -3.03 12.42 -4.72
N LEU A 216 -4.24 12.25 -5.27
CA LEU A 216 -4.44 11.73 -6.62
C LEU A 216 -3.89 12.67 -7.70
N THR A 217 -4.13 13.97 -7.57
CA THR A 217 -3.56 14.99 -8.46
C THR A 217 -2.04 14.98 -8.42
N LYS A 218 -1.44 14.85 -7.22
CA LYS A 218 0.00 14.75 -7.07
C LYS A 218 0.54 13.48 -7.73
N ASN A 219 -0.08 12.32 -7.50
CA ASN A 219 0.34 11.06 -8.12
C ASN A 219 0.34 11.15 -9.66
N LEU A 220 -0.74 11.67 -10.26
CA LEU A 220 -0.83 11.91 -11.71
C LEU A 220 0.22 12.90 -12.20
N THR A 221 0.43 14.00 -11.47
CA THR A 221 1.42 15.02 -11.84
C THR A 221 2.84 14.47 -11.78
N ASP A 222 3.15 13.67 -10.77
CA ASP A 222 4.46 13.03 -10.60
C ASP A 222 4.70 12.01 -11.73
N ALA A 223 3.69 11.22 -12.11
CA ALA A 223 3.75 10.31 -13.26
C ALA A 223 4.04 11.05 -14.58
N LEU A 224 3.38 12.20 -14.82
CA LEU A 224 3.63 13.04 -16.00
C LEU A 224 5.00 13.73 -15.97
N ARG A 225 5.49 14.12 -14.79
CA ARG A 225 6.79 14.81 -14.66
C ARG A 225 7.98 13.94 -14.96
N LEU A 226 7.86 12.63 -14.77
CA LEU A 226 8.91 11.70 -15.12
C LEU A 226 9.29 11.87 -16.61
N GLU A 227 8.37 12.36 -17.47
CA GLU A 227 8.50 12.41 -18.94
C GLU A 227 9.65 13.33 -19.37
N GLY A 228 9.92 14.36 -18.57
CA GLY A 228 10.95 15.36 -18.81
C GLY A 228 12.17 15.27 -17.88
N SER A 229 12.32 14.21 -17.11
CA SER A 229 13.42 14.11 -16.14
C SER A 229 14.72 13.59 -16.80
N ASP A 230 15.66 14.48 -17.07
CA ASP A 230 16.99 14.15 -17.61
C ASP A 230 17.86 13.32 -16.65
N GLN A 231 17.42 13.17 -15.39
CA GLN A 231 18.15 12.47 -14.34
C GLN A 231 17.89 10.96 -14.32
N ILE A 232 16.77 10.49 -14.87
CA ILE A 232 16.40 9.06 -14.87
C ILE A 232 16.97 8.40 -16.13
N ASN A 233 17.46 7.16 -16.00
CA ASN A 233 17.90 6.39 -17.15
C ASN A 233 16.74 6.23 -18.15
N TYR A 234 16.94 6.63 -19.41
CA TYR A 234 15.88 6.60 -20.43
C TYR A 234 15.24 5.22 -20.61
N ARG A 235 15.96 4.13 -20.31
CA ARG A 235 15.45 2.75 -20.39
C ARG A 235 14.43 2.47 -19.29
N LEU A 236 14.76 2.90 -18.07
CA LEU A 236 13.88 2.81 -16.93
C LEU A 236 12.65 3.68 -17.18
N SER A 237 12.87 4.94 -17.56
CA SER A 237 11.80 5.87 -17.92
C SER A 237 10.84 5.27 -18.97
N ARG A 238 11.36 4.70 -20.07
CA ARG A 238 10.54 4.02 -21.09
C ARG A 238 9.74 2.83 -20.56
N LYS A 239 10.31 2.05 -19.63
CA LYS A 239 9.61 0.91 -19.03
C LYS A 239 8.49 1.37 -18.11
N LEU A 240 8.76 2.37 -17.29
CA LEU A 240 7.77 2.96 -16.41
C LEU A 240 6.61 3.59 -17.21
N TYR A 241 6.88 4.27 -18.34
CA TYR A 241 5.82 4.74 -19.25
C TYR A 241 5.01 3.63 -19.87
N SER A 242 5.64 2.50 -20.23
CA SER A 242 4.89 1.38 -20.79
C SER A 242 3.82 0.91 -19.80
N ILE A 243 4.17 0.81 -18.51
CA ILE A 243 3.25 0.38 -17.46
C ILE A 243 2.17 1.44 -17.19
N TRP A 244 2.56 2.71 -17.23
CA TRP A 244 1.61 3.83 -17.12
C TRP A 244 0.62 3.87 -18.28
N GLY A 245 1.09 3.72 -19.51
CA GLY A 245 0.27 3.67 -20.72
C GLY A 245 -0.68 2.47 -20.77
N GLU A 246 -0.50 1.45 -19.93
CA GLU A 246 -1.49 0.39 -19.75
C GLU A 246 -2.70 0.85 -18.91
N THR A 247 -2.52 1.82 -18.00
CA THR A 247 -3.61 2.34 -17.16
C THR A 247 -4.53 3.31 -17.88
N PHE A 248 -3.95 4.14 -18.77
CA PHE A 248 -4.66 5.13 -19.57
C PHE A 248 -4.57 4.78 -21.04
N THR A 249 -5.71 4.75 -21.74
CA THR A 249 -5.75 4.37 -23.16
C THR A 249 -4.92 5.27 -24.06
N ASN A 250 -4.70 6.54 -23.68
CA ASN A 250 -3.85 7.54 -24.34
C ASN A 250 -3.54 8.70 -23.36
N ASP A 251 -2.49 9.48 -23.60
CA ASP A 251 -2.10 10.65 -22.76
C ASP A 251 -3.21 11.71 -22.61
N GLY A 252 -4.07 11.84 -23.63
CA GLY A 252 -5.24 12.73 -23.57
C GLY A 252 -6.20 12.36 -22.44
N ALA A 253 -6.41 11.07 -22.16
CA ALA A 253 -7.30 10.62 -21.09
C ALA A 253 -6.72 10.92 -19.70
N ALA A 254 -5.40 10.84 -19.55
CA ALA A 254 -4.72 11.20 -18.31
C ALA A 254 -4.81 12.72 -18.04
N LEU A 255 -4.65 13.55 -19.08
CA LEU A 255 -4.82 15.00 -18.97
C LEU A 255 -6.26 15.41 -18.68
N GLU A 256 -7.25 14.75 -19.28
CA GLU A 256 -8.68 14.96 -18.98
C GLU A 256 -9.01 14.59 -17.53
N ALA A 257 -8.50 13.45 -17.04
CA ALA A 257 -8.64 13.06 -15.65
C ALA A 257 -8.01 14.10 -14.70
N LEU A 258 -6.81 14.59 -15.03
CA LEU A 258 -6.14 15.65 -14.26
C LEU A 258 -6.96 16.95 -14.21
N ASP A 259 -7.45 17.42 -15.35
CA ASP A 259 -8.30 18.63 -15.41
C ASP A 259 -9.61 18.46 -14.62
N SER A 260 -10.21 17.27 -14.65
CA SER A 260 -11.40 16.96 -13.86
C SER A 260 -11.12 17.03 -12.35
N LEU A 261 -10.00 16.45 -11.89
CA LEU A 261 -9.58 16.48 -10.49
C LEU A 261 -9.29 17.91 -10.04
N GLU A 262 -8.59 18.71 -10.85
CA GLU A 262 -8.31 20.11 -10.52
C GLU A 262 -9.58 20.96 -10.41
N LYS A 263 -10.56 20.75 -11.31
CA LYS A 263 -11.86 21.44 -11.25
C LYS A 263 -12.62 21.09 -9.99
N THR A 264 -12.67 19.80 -9.64
CA THR A 264 -13.34 19.31 -8.44
C THR A 264 -12.66 19.83 -7.18
N LEU A 265 -11.32 19.81 -7.14
CA LEU A 265 -10.52 20.37 -6.04
C LEU A 265 -10.80 21.87 -5.84
N LYS A 266 -10.83 22.67 -6.91
CA LYS A 266 -11.16 24.11 -6.83
C LYS A 266 -12.55 24.34 -6.23
N GLN A 267 -13.54 23.53 -6.64
CA GLN A 267 -14.90 23.64 -6.11
C GLN A 267 -14.99 23.25 -4.63
N LEU A 268 -14.32 22.17 -4.22
CA LEU A 268 -14.28 21.75 -2.82
C LEU A 268 -13.56 22.77 -1.93
N GLN A 269 -12.44 23.34 -2.40
CA GLN A 269 -11.73 24.41 -1.69
C GLN A 269 -12.64 25.64 -1.49
N LYS A 270 -13.43 26.03 -2.49
CA LYS A 270 -14.44 27.11 -2.37
C LYS A 270 -15.49 26.78 -1.31
N GLN A 271 -16.03 25.56 -1.32
CA GLN A 271 -17.02 25.12 -0.33
C GLN A 271 -16.43 25.11 1.09
N HIS A 272 -15.22 24.55 1.25
CA HIS A 272 -14.51 24.47 2.52
C HIS A 272 -14.19 25.86 3.10
N GLN A 273 -13.77 26.81 2.27
CA GLN A 273 -13.59 28.20 2.69
C GLN A 273 -14.90 28.84 3.15
N SER A 274 -16.02 28.60 2.46
CA SER A 274 -17.33 29.10 2.88
C SER A 274 -17.75 28.52 4.24
N ILE A 275 -17.61 27.21 4.44
CA ILE A 275 -17.90 26.56 5.73
C ILE A 275 -17.02 27.12 6.85
N ARG A 276 -15.70 27.28 6.63
CA ARG A 276 -14.81 27.91 7.60
C ARG A 276 -15.21 29.35 7.92
N GLY A 277 -15.67 30.10 6.93
CA GLY A 277 -16.22 31.45 7.13
C GLY A 277 -17.45 31.45 8.05
N LEU A 278 -18.34 30.46 7.91
CA LEU A 278 -19.53 30.30 8.77
C LEU A 278 -19.16 29.94 10.21
N ILE A 279 -18.17 29.06 10.40
CA ILE A 279 -17.67 28.65 11.73
C ILE A 279 -17.04 29.85 12.48
N GLN A 280 -16.43 30.79 11.76
CA GLN A 280 -15.84 31.99 12.37
C GLN A 280 -16.87 33.03 12.83
N GLN A 281 -18.13 32.92 12.41
CA GLN A 281 -19.16 33.89 12.76
C GLN A 281 -19.55 33.85 14.25
N LYS A 282 -20.09 34.98 14.74
CA LYS A 282 -20.47 35.14 16.15
C LYS A 282 -21.49 34.10 16.61
N PHE A 283 -22.46 33.76 15.76
CA PHE A 283 -23.53 32.81 16.08
C PHE A 283 -23.00 31.42 16.47
N TYR A 284 -22.01 30.90 15.74
CA TYR A 284 -21.38 29.61 16.05
C TYR A 284 -20.85 29.56 17.50
N ARG A 285 -20.27 30.66 17.98
CA ARG A 285 -19.71 30.77 19.35
C ARG A 285 -20.76 30.80 20.46
N LEU A 286 -22.02 31.07 20.12
CA LEU A 286 -23.13 31.11 21.10
C LEU A 286 -23.59 29.70 21.49
N ILE A 287 -23.26 28.68 20.71
CA ILE A 287 -23.66 27.29 20.99
C ILE A 287 -22.49 26.56 21.69
N PRO A 288 -22.72 25.96 22.87
CA PRO A 288 -21.66 25.29 23.61
C PRO A 288 -21.20 24.02 22.87
N LYS A 289 -19.89 23.72 22.93
CA LYS A 289 -19.29 22.51 22.33
C LYS A 289 -19.84 21.19 22.90
N SER A 290 -20.37 21.21 24.12
CA SER A 290 -21.00 20.07 24.78
C SER A 290 -22.38 19.70 24.22
N ALA A 291 -23.03 20.62 23.49
CA ALA A 291 -24.34 20.37 22.87
C ALA A 291 -24.19 19.47 21.64
N GLN A 292 -24.12 18.16 21.87
CA GLN A 292 -24.05 17.14 20.82
C GLN A 292 -25.44 16.81 20.27
N VAL A 293 -25.52 16.39 19.02
CA VAL A 293 -26.76 15.93 18.37
C VAL A 293 -26.61 14.44 18.12
N ALA A 294 -27.67 13.67 18.40
CA ALA A 294 -27.71 12.24 18.12
C ALA A 294 -27.40 11.96 16.63
N GLY A 295 -26.96 10.75 16.30
CA GLY A 295 -26.58 10.38 14.93
C GLY A 295 -27.69 10.61 13.89
N GLN A 296 -28.95 10.52 14.31
CA GLN A 296 -30.14 10.81 13.51
C GLN A 296 -30.76 12.16 13.91
N VAL A 297 -31.01 13.01 12.91
CA VAL A 297 -31.70 14.30 13.09
C VAL A 297 -33.21 14.06 13.15
N GLU A 298 -33.84 14.53 14.21
CA GLU A 298 -35.29 14.51 14.38
C GLU A 298 -35.92 15.57 13.48
N GLN A 299 -37.00 15.21 12.78
CA GLN A 299 -37.73 16.15 11.95
C GLN A 299 -38.64 17.03 12.81
N THR A 300 -38.24 18.29 13.00
CA THR A 300 -39.08 19.30 13.66
C THR A 300 -39.82 20.16 12.65
N ASN A 301 -40.81 20.95 13.11
CA ASN A 301 -41.56 21.87 12.23
C ASN A 301 -40.64 22.89 11.55
N ILE A 302 -39.62 23.39 12.25
CA ILE A 302 -38.63 24.34 11.73
C ILE A 302 -37.76 23.66 10.66
N LEU A 303 -37.22 22.47 10.96
CA LEU A 303 -36.44 21.69 10.00
C LEU A 303 -37.25 21.17 8.81
N SER A 304 -38.58 21.19 8.87
CA SER A 304 -39.43 20.72 7.78
C SER A 304 -39.89 21.86 6.86
N HIS A 305 -40.28 23.00 7.42
CA HIS A 305 -41.02 24.05 6.70
C HIS A 305 -40.25 25.36 6.51
N ASP A 306 -39.24 25.65 7.34
CA ASP A 306 -38.49 26.89 7.20
C ASP A 306 -37.66 26.90 5.89
N GLN A 307 -37.64 28.04 5.21
CA GLN A 307 -36.99 28.22 3.91
C GLN A 307 -35.51 27.81 3.92
N HIS A 308 -34.81 28.04 5.03
CA HIS A 308 -33.37 27.81 5.14
C HIS A 308 -33.07 26.51 5.90
N TYR A 309 -33.75 26.26 7.02
CA TYR A 309 -33.45 25.09 7.87
C TYR A 309 -33.84 23.75 7.24
N ARG A 310 -34.78 23.73 6.28
CA ARG A 310 -35.18 22.50 5.56
C ARG A 310 -34.08 21.78 4.78
N HIS A 311 -32.97 22.47 4.54
CA HIS A 311 -31.83 21.92 3.83
C HIS A 311 -30.88 21.14 4.75
N LEU A 312 -30.88 21.42 6.06
CA LEU A 312 -29.95 20.79 7.01
C LEU A 312 -30.14 19.28 7.15
N PRO A 313 -31.38 18.75 7.31
CA PRO A 313 -31.56 17.30 7.44
C PRO A 313 -31.16 16.54 6.17
N LYS A 314 -31.34 17.16 4.99
CA LYS A 314 -30.94 16.56 3.71
C LYS A 314 -29.43 16.42 3.64
N ILE A 315 -28.69 17.49 3.92
CA ILE A 315 -27.21 17.47 3.95
C ILE A 315 -26.73 16.45 4.98
N TRP A 316 -27.30 16.45 6.19
CA TRP A 316 -26.91 15.54 7.26
C TRP A 316 -27.08 14.06 6.87
N ASN A 317 -28.22 13.72 6.28
CA ASN A 317 -28.50 12.35 5.87
C ASN A 317 -27.61 11.91 4.72
N THR A 318 -27.34 12.77 3.73
CA THR A 318 -26.40 12.46 2.64
C THR A 318 -24.97 12.33 3.16
N LEU A 319 -24.53 13.20 4.08
CA LEU A 319 -23.23 13.12 4.73
C LEU A 319 -23.04 11.80 5.49
N ARG A 320 -24.09 11.32 6.16
CA ARG A 320 -24.06 10.02 6.84
C ARG A 320 -23.90 8.85 5.86
N LYS A 321 -24.47 8.93 4.67
CA LYS A 321 -24.28 7.92 3.61
C LYS A 321 -22.84 7.95 3.10
N GLU A 322 -22.28 9.13 2.83
CA GLU A 322 -20.89 9.22 2.34
C GLU A 322 -19.87 8.71 3.38
N ASN A 323 -20.13 8.89 4.67
CA ASN A 323 -19.30 8.35 5.76
C ASN A 323 -19.59 6.87 6.08
N HIS A 324 -19.94 6.03 5.09
CA HIS A 324 -20.38 4.64 5.30
C HIS A 324 -19.43 3.79 6.18
N ASN A 325 -18.11 4.05 6.13
CA ASN A 325 -17.11 3.36 6.94
C ASN A 325 -17.29 3.57 8.46
N ASP A 326 -17.83 4.70 8.91
CA ASP A 326 -18.05 4.99 10.34
C ASP A 326 -19.24 4.21 10.95
N ASN A 327 -20.06 3.55 10.11
CA ASN A 327 -21.26 2.82 10.56
C ASN A 327 -21.17 1.29 10.36
N LEU A 328 -20.01 0.76 9.93
CA LEU A 328 -19.84 -0.68 9.76
C LEU A 328 -19.85 -1.37 11.12
N THR A 329 -20.53 -2.52 11.19
CA THR A 329 -20.42 -3.42 12.33
C THR A 329 -19.02 -4.03 12.39
N PRO A 330 -18.56 -4.53 13.57
CA PRO A 330 -17.29 -5.24 13.66
C PRO A 330 -17.21 -6.44 12.70
N GLU A 331 -18.32 -7.16 12.51
CA GLU A 331 -18.43 -8.29 11.58
C GLU A 331 -18.20 -7.85 10.12
N GLU A 332 -18.87 -6.78 9.68
CA GLU A 332 -18.69 -6.23 8.32
C GLU A 332 -17.27 -5.67 8.11
N THR A 333 -16.68 -5.06 9.14
CA THR A 333 -15.32 -4.52 9.10
C THR A 333 -14.29 -5.65 8.96
N LEU A 334 -14.47 -6.73 9.71
CA LEU A 334 -13.64 -7.93 9.60
C LEU A 334 -13.74 -8.53 8.20
N GLU A 335 -14.96 -8.70 7.67
CA GLU A 335 -15.18 -9.22 6.34
C GLU A 335 -14.51 -8.35 5.26
N ALA A 336 -14.64 -7.02 5.37
CA ALA A 336 -13.98 -6.08 4.46
C ALA A 336 -12.46 -6.22 4.52
N ASN A 337 -11.86 -6.33 5.71
CA ASN A 337 -10.42 -6.47 5.88
C ASN A 337 -9.89 -7.81 5.35
N VAL A 338 -10.64 -8.90 5.50
CA VAL A 338 -10.32 -10.20 4.88
C VAL A 338 -10.35 -10.10 3.35
N ARG A 339 -11.37 -9.44 2.79
CA ARG A 339 -11.45 -9.20 1.33
C ARG A 339 -10.29 -8.35 0.82
N LYS A 340 -9.90 -7.29 1.55
CA LYS A 340 -8.71 -6.48 1.23
C LYS A 340 -7.44 -7.32 1.21
N GLN A 341 -7.26 -8.19 2.20
CA GLN A 341 -6.10 -9.09 2.26
C GLN A 341 -6.06 -10.07 1.08
N ALA A 342 -7.20 -10.60 0.66
CA ALA A 342 -7.29 -11.44 -0.53
C ALA A 342 -6.95 -10.66 -1.81
N ALA A 343 -7.52 -9.47 -1.99
CA ALA A 343 -7.21 -8.61 -3.13
C ALA A 343 -5.72 -8.25 -3.21
N TYR A 344 -5.08 -7.97 -2.07
CA TYR A 344 -3.65 -7.72 -2.02
C TYR A 344 -2.79 -8.95 -2.32
N PHE A 345 -3.25 -10.13 -1.88
CA PHE A 345 -2.60 -11.40 -2.22
C PHE A 345 -2.57 -11.61 -3.73
N ASP A 346 -3.70 -11.42 -4.40
CA ASP A 346 -3.82 -11.54 -5.87
C ASP A 346 -2.99 -10.46 -6.58
N TYR A 347 -3.03 -9.22 -6.09
CA TYR A 347 -2.21 -8.11 -6.59
C TYR A 347 -0.71 -8.45 -6.58
N CYS A 348 -0.17 -8.91 -5.45
CA CYS A 348 1.24 -9.33 -5.37
C CYS A 348 1.56 -10.46 -6.37
N GLY A 349 0.65 -11.43 -6.52
CA GLY A 349 0.79 -12.50 -7.51
C GLY A 349 0.88 -11.97 -8.94
N SER A 350 -0.03 -11.07 -9.32
CA SER A 350 -0.02 -10.41 -10.63
C SER A 350 1.31 -9.70 -10.90
N VAL A 351 1.84 -8.95 -9.92
CA VAL A 351 3.16 -8.29 -10.04
C VAL A 351 4.28 -9.31 -10.24
N VAL A 352 4.26 -10.45 -9.53
CA VAL A 352 5.23 -11.55 -9.71
C VAL A 352 5.21 -12.09 -11.14
N PHE A 353 4.03 -12.42 -11.67
CA PHE A 353 3.93 -12.95 -13.04
C PHE A 353 4.34 -11.92 -14.09
N ARG A 354 3.97 -10.65 -13.92
CA ARG A 354 4.43 -9.56 -14.78
C ARG A 354 5.95 -9.44 -14.78
N ALA A 355 6.56 -9.45 -13.59
CA ALA A 355 8.01 -9.37 -13.45
C ALA A 355 8.74 -10.56 -14.11
N LEU A 356 8.23 -11.79 -13.94
CA LEU A 356 8.80 -12.98 -14.58
C LEU A 356 8.64 -12.94 -16.10
N LYS A 357 7.49 -12.48 -16.61
CA LYS A 357 7.26 -12.26 -18.04
C LYS A 357 8.23 -11.23 -18.63
N GLU A 358 8.47 -10.13 -17.91
CA GLU A 358 9.48 -9.12 -18.25
C GLU A 358 10.92 -9.68 -18.27
N LEU A 359 11.20 -10.73 -17.49
CA LEU A 359 12.47 -11.48 -17.50
C LEU A 359 12.52 -12.61 -18.55
N GLY A 360 11.47 -12.76 -19.36
CA GLY A 360 11.41 -13.68 -20.51
C GLY A 360 10.89 -15.07 -20.17
N TYR A 361 10.34 -15.25 -18.97
CA TYR A 361 9.73 -16.51 -18.56
C TYR A 361 8.29 -16.61 -19.09
N ASN A 362 7.97 -17.74 -19.71
CA ASN A 362 6.63 -18.02 -20.23
C ASN A 362 6.00 -19.19 -19.47
N ILE A 363 4.72 -19.08 -19.14
CA ILE A 363 3.94 -20.12 -18.48
C ILE A 363 3.69 -21.27 -19.47
N VAL A 364 4.20 -22.46 -19.16
CA VAL A 364 4.07 -23.68 -19.98
C VAL A 364 2.95 -24.56 -19.45
N GLN A 365 2.92 -24.78 -18.13
CA GLN A 365 1.89 -25.58 -17.46
C GLN A 365 1.31 -24.81 -16.28
N SER A 366 0.01 -25.00 -16.04
CA SER A 366 -0.73 -24.45 -14.92
C SER A 366 -1.55 -25.57 -14.27
N SER A 367 -1.42 -25.71 -12.97
CA SER A 367 -2.31 -26.46 -12.09
C SER A 367 -3.05 -25.48 -11.18
N ASP A 368 -4.03 -25.96 -10.40
CA ASP A 368 -4.87 -25.14 -9.51
C ASP A 368 -4.09 -24.18 -8.59
N SER A 369 -2.83 -24.51 -8.23
CA SER A 369 -2.01 -23.71 -7.31
C SER A 369 -0.52 -23.64 -7.69
N SER A 370 -0.14 -24.13 -8.88
CA SER A 370 1.25 -24.11 -9.33
C SER A 370 1.37 -23.81 -10.83
N PHE A 371 2.35 -22.98 -11.18
CA PHE A 371 2.64 -22.57 -12.53
C PHE A 371 4.10 -22.90 -12.85
N ASP A 372 4.32 -23.65 -13.91
CA ASP A 372 5.66 -23.97 -14.39
C ASP A 372 6.00 -23.01 -15.53
N LEU A 373 7.01 -22.18 -15.30
CA LEU A 373 7.51 -21.19 -16.25
C LEU A 373 8.88 -21.61 -16.78
N THR A 374 9.07 -21.43 -18.09
CA THR A 374 10.35 -21.76 -18.73
C THR A 374 11.00 -20.57 -19.40
N ARG A 375 12.33 -20.55 -19.34
CA ARG A 375 13.20 -19.67 -20.13
C ARG A 375 14.46 -20.44 -20.51
N LEU A 376 14.68 -20.67 -21.80
CA LEU A 376 15.76 -21.56 -22.28
C LEU A 376 15.65 -22.95 -21.63
N SER A 377 16.67 -23.36 -20.86
CA SER A 377 16.67 -24.58 -20.06
C SER A 377 16.30 -24.35 -18.59
N ASN A 378 16.05 -23.10 -18.16
CA ASN A 378 15.57 -22.81 -16.81
C ASN A 378 14.08 -23.10 -16.68
N LEU A 379 13.74 -23.89 -15.67
CA LEU A 379 12.40 -24.15 -15.21
C LEU A 379 12.24 -23.52 -13.83
N LEU A 380 11.28 -22.61 -13.72
CA LEU A 380 10.84 -22.04 -12.45
C LEU A 380 9.44 -22.56 -12.14
N ARG A 381 9.21 -22.93 -10.88
CA ARG A 381 7.88 -23.21 -10.37
C ARG A 381 7.41 -22.07 -9.49
N VAL A 382 6.29 -21.46 -9.84
CA VAL A 382 5.60 -20.49 -9.01
C VAL A 382 4.43 -21.20 -8.35
N SER A 383 4.37 -21.23 -7.01
CA SER A 383 3.27 -21.87 -6.29
C SER A 383 2.69 -20.97 -5.20
N SER A 384 1.44 -21.26 -4.83
CA SER A 384 0.70 -20.52 -3.81
C SER A 384 -0.12 -21.47 -2.94
N ASP A 385 -0.12 -21.24 -1.64
CA ASP A 385 -0.99 -21.90 -0.65
C ASP A 385 -2.04 -20.93 -0.06
N GLY A 386 -2.21 -19.76 -0.69
CA GLY A 386 -3.00 -18.63 -0.20
C GLY A 386 -2.35 -17.86 0.96
N SER A 387 -1.17 -18.29 1.43
CA SER A 387 -0.40 -17.61 2.48
C SER A 387 0.78 -16.83 1.91
N HIS A 388 1.36 -17.29 0.81
CA HIS A 388 2.52 -16.66 0.16
C HIS A 388 2.61 -17.07 -1.31
N TRP A 389 3.38 -16.30 -2.09
CA TRP A 389 3.81 -16.66 -3.42
C TRP A 389 5.24 -17.16 -3.35
N GLU A 390 5.46 -18.43 -3.70
CA GLU A 390 6.79 -19.06 -3.72
C GLU A 390 7.27 -19.20 -5.16
N VAL A 391 8.48 -18.71 -5.45
CA VAL A 391 9.18 -18.93 -6.72
C VAL A 391 10.39 -19.81 -6.47
N THR A 392 10.37 -21.01 -7.03
CA THR A 392 11.41 -22.04 -6.83
C THR A 392 12.14 -22.33 -8.13
N SER A 393 13.47 -22.35 -8.09
CA SER A 393 14.31 -22.73 -9.22
C SER A 393 14.59 -24.22 -9.18
N GLU A 394 14.08 -24.97 -10.16
CA GLU A 394 14.26 -26.43 -10.22
C GLU A 394 15.74 -26.83 -10.42
N LYS A 395 16.56 -25.94 -10.99
CA LYS A 395 18.00 -26.19 -11.19
C LYS A 395 18.82 -26.08 -9.91
N THR A 396 18.43 -25.21 -8.98
CA THR A 396 19.22 -24.89 -7.78
C THR A 396 18.55 -25.39 -6.50
N GLY A 397 17.25 -25.61 -6.52
CA GLY A 397 16.44 -25.85 -5.33
C GLY A 397 16.23 -24.59 -4.47
N ALA A 398 16.79 -23.44 -4.87
CA ALA A 398 16.61 -22.20 -4.13
C ALA A 398 15.19 -21.67 -4.35
N CYS A 399 14.59 -21.14 -3.29
CA CYS A 399 13.28 -20.52 -3.36
C CYS A 399 13.27 -19.10 -2.77
N ILE A 400 12.45 -18.25 -3.34
CA ILE A 400 12.12 -16.93 -2.78
C ILE A 400 10.60 -16.87 -2.55
N ARG A 401 10.21 -16.45 -1.35
CA ARG A 401 8.81 -16.36 -0.91
C ARG A 401 8.45 -14.92 -0.67
N LEU A 402 7.42 -14.44 -1.34
CA LEU A 402 6.81 -13.14 -1.08
C LEU A 402 5.55 -13.37 -0.24
N VAL A 403 5.47 -12.73 0.93
CA VAL A 403 4.38 -12.92 1.90
C VAL A 403 3.53 -11.64 1.94
N PRO A 404 2.39 -11.57 1.23
CA PRO A 404 1.56 -10.36 1.19
C PRO A 404 0.88 -10.13 2.53
N ILE A 405 1.14 -8.98 3.15
CA ILE A 405 0.53 -8.53 4.40
C ILE A 405 -0.03 -7.12 4.16
N VAL A 406 -1.36 -7.00 4.12
CA VAL A 406 -2.02 -5.68 4.04
C VAL A 406 -1.79 -4.96 5.35
N SER A 407 -0.72 -4.16 5.39
CA SER A 407 -0.34 -3.33 6.50
C SER A 407 0.23 -2.02 6.00
N TRP A 408 -0.12 -0.96 6.71
CA TRP A 408 0.46 0.38 6.58
C TRP A 408 1.59 0.62 7.57
N VAL A 409 1.87 -0.36 8.44
CA VAL A 409 2.96 -0.36 9.41
C VAL A 409 4.00 -1.37 8.94
N SER A 410 5.23 -0.90 8.74
CA SER A 410 6.38 -1.75 8.43
C SER A 410 7.11 -2.25 9.68
N GLU A 411 6.85 -1.68 10.85
CA GLU A 411 7.48 -2.09 12.10
C GLU A 411 7.16 -3.56 12.43
N GLY A 412 8.19 -4.36 12.68
CA GLY A 412 8.06 -5.79 12.98
C GLY A 412 7.88 -6.72 11.77
N LEU A 413 7.76 -6.18 10.55
CA LEU A 413 7.82 -6.94 9.30
C LEU A 413 9.27 -7.07 8.86
N ARG A 414 9.87 -8.23 9.11
CA ARG A 414 11.25 -8.52 8.72
C ARG A 414 11.37 -9.72 7.79
N SER A 415 12.32 -9.68 6.87
CA SER A 415 12.66 -10.84 6.04
C SER A 415 13.26 -11.95 6.89
N TYR A 416 13.09 -13.18 6.44
CA TYR A 416 13.56 -14.37 7.13
C TYR A 416 14.25 -15.30 6.13
N THR A 417 15.50 -15.66 6.44
CA THR A 417 16.31 -16.53 5.58
C THR A 417 16.64 -17.83 6.31
N LYS A 418 16.40 -18.97 5.65
CA LYS A 418 16.73 -20.30 6.16
C LYS A 418 17.45 -21.10 5.09
N GLY A 419 18.79 -21.15 5.16
CA GLY A 419 19.60 -21.77 4.12
C GLY A 419 19.52 -20.96 2.82
N SER A 420 19.10 -21.58 1.72
CA SER A 420 18.86 -20.93 0.42
C SER A 420 17.49 -20.25 0.30
N ASP A 421 16.62 -20.46 1.28
CA ASP A 421 15.24 -20.01 1.24
C ASP A 421 15.13 -18.60 1.82
N LEU A 422 14.63 -17.66 1.03
CA LEU A 422 14.42 -16.28 1.44
C LEU A 422 12.93 -15.95 1.48
N SER A 423 12.42 -15.49 2.62
CA SER A 423 11.03 -15.06 2.79
C SER A 423 10.98 -13.56 3.07
N ILE A 424 10.27 -12.80 2.23
CA ILE A 424 10.19 -11.34 2.31
C ILE A 424 8.73 -10.94 2.53
N PRO A 425 8.40 -10.19 3.60
CA PRO A 425 7.08 -9.62 3.76
C PRO A 425 6.85 -8.53 2.73
N CYS A 426 5.66 -8.48 2.15
CA CYS A 426 5.23 -7.40 1.25
C CYS A 426 4.18 -6.54 1.96
N CYS A 427 4.33 -5.22 1.89
CA CYS A 427 3.40 -4.25 2.49
C CYS A 427 3.12 -3.07 1.56
N LEU A 428 2.13 -2.25 1.92
CA LEU A 428 1.70 -1.09 1.11
C LEU A 428 2.57 0.15 1.33
N TYR A 429 3.25 0.21 2.47
CA TYR A 429 4.01 1.38 2.90
C TYR A 429 5.18 1.00 3.80
N SER A 430 6.24 1.79 3.78
CA SER A 430 7.37 1.69 4.69
C SER A 430 7.85 3.08 5.10
N ASP A 431 8.08 3.28 6.39
CA ASP A 431 8.69 4.50 6.96
C ASP A 431 10.17 4.67 6.61
N HIS A 432 10.80 3.61 6.09
CA HIS A 432 12.22 3.58 5.78
C HIS A 432 12.45 3.76 4.27
N ALA A 433 13.58 4.40 3.94
CA ALA A 433 14.02 4.51 2.56
C ALA A 433 14.13 3.11 1.96
N VAL A 434 13.42 2.87 0.86
CA VAL A 434 13.41 1.57 0.20
C VAL A 434 14.78 1.34 -0.47
N PRO A 435 15.57 0.35 -0.02
CA PRO A 435 16.89 0.11 -0.59
C PRO A 435 16.79 -0.54 -1.97
N HIS A 436 17.94 -0.68 -2.62
CA HIS A 436 18.02 -1.45 -3.86
C HIS A 436 17.63 -2.92 -3.59
N PRO A 437 16.84 -3.59 -4.47
CA PRO A 437 16.38 -4.97 -4.30
C PRO A 437 17.47 -6.02 -4.03
N SER A 438 18.71 -5.73 -4.40
CA SER A 438 19.87 -6.56 -4.09
C SER A 438 20.16 -6.69 -2.59
N ALA A 439 19.76 -5.72 -1.77
CA ALA A 439 20.03 -5.70 -0.34
C ALA A 439 19.37 -6.90 0.39
N TRP A 440 18.17 -7.32 -0.03
CA TRP A 440 17.52 -8.53 0.50
C TRP A 440 18.28 -9.80 0.15
N ILE A 441 18.88 -9.85 -1.04
CA ILE A 441 19.60 -11.04 -1.54
C ILE A 441 20.94 -11.23 -0.83
N ASP A 442 21.55 -10.15 -0.36
CA ASP A 442 22.80 -10.16 0.42
C ASP A 442 22.58 -10.11 1.93
N GLY A 443 21.33 -10.01 2.38
CA GLY A 443 20.98 -9.87 3.80
C GLY A 443 21.40 -8.53 4.41
N ALA A 444 21.69 -7.52 3.59
CA ALA A 444 21.99 -6.16 4.02
C ALA A 444 20.73 -5.40 4.45
N ASP A 445 19.57 -5.79 3.92
CA ASP A 445 18.26 -5.30 4.36
C ASP A 445 17.38 -6.47 4.80
N ASP A 446 16.77 -6.32 5.98
CA ASP A 446 15.78 -7.24 6.52
C ASP A 446 14.37 -6.62 6.54
N GLY A 447 14.14 -5.46 5.94
CA GLY A 447 12.83 -4.82 5.89
C GLY A 447 11.80 -5.48 4.96
N PRO A 448 10.57 -4.93 4.90
CA PRO A 448 9.55 -5.39 3.97
C PRO A 448 9.73 -4.81 2.56
N LEU A 449 9.33 -5.59 1.56
CA LEU A 449 9.24 -5.15 0.18
C LEU A 449 7.96 -4.35 -0.03
N VAL A 450 8.09 -3.05 -0.30
CA VAL A 450 6.91 -2.21 -0.59
C VAL A 450 6.35 -2.63 -1.96
N LEU A 451 5.09 -3.05 -1.98
CA LEU A 451 4.32 -3.31 -3.20
C LEU A 451 3.01 -2.56 -3.09
N SER A 452 2.90 -1.42 -3.76
CA SER A 452 1.76 -0.52 -3.66
C SER A 452 1.38 0.04 -5.04
N PRO A 453 0.08 0.15 -5.37
CA PRO A 453 -0.37 0.80 -6.59
C PRO A 453 0.03 2.28 -6.72
N LEU A 454 0.41 2.94 -5.61
CA LEU A 454 0.94 4.30 -5.61
C LEU A 454 2.39 4.38 -6.09
N ASP A 455 3.13 3.28 -5.99
CA ASP A 455 4.54 3.23 -6.30
C ASP A 455 4.77 2.91 -7.78
N PHE A 456 5.23 3.92 -8.50
CA PHE A 456 5.51 3.82 -9.93
C PHE A 456 6.59 2.77 -10.27
N TYR A 457 7.48 2.45 -9.32
CA TYR A 457 8.56 1.49 -9.51
C TYR A 457 8.21 0.06 -9.08
N VAL A 458 6.95 -0.21 -8.72
CA VAL A 458 6.52 -1.50 -8.11
C VAL A 458 6.93 -2.72 -8.95
N GLU A 459 6.67 -2.69 -10.26
CA GLU A 459 7.02 -3.79 -11.16
C GLU A 459 8.54 -3.90 -11.33
N GLU A 460 9.22 -2.77 -11.54
CA GLU A 460 10.67 -2.72 -11.70
C GLU A 460 11.41 -3.26 -10.48
N ARG A 461 10.87 -3.04 -9.28
CA ARG A 461 11.45 -3.51 -8.02
C ARG A 461 11.45 -5.03 -7.96
N VAL A 462 10.32 -5.67 -8.30
CA VAL A 462 10.20 -7.13 -8.34
C VAL A 462 11.03 -7.72 -9.48
N VAL A 463 11.09 -7.05 -10.63
CA VAL A 463 11.98 -7.46 -11.72
C VAL A 463 13.45 -7.44 -11.31
N SER A 464 13.91 -6.36 -10.67
CA SER A 464 15.28 -6.24 -10.18
C SER A 464 15.59 -7.27 -9.10
N LEU A 465 14.65 -7.55 -8.19
CA LEU A 465 14.78 -8.60 -7.18
C LEU A 465 15.02 -9.97 -7.83
N PHE A 466 14.15 -10.39 -8.77
CA PHE A 466 14.28 -11.68 -9.43
C PHE A 466 15.47 -11.75 -10.38
N SER A 467 15.84 -10.66 -11.06
CA SER A 467 17.01 -10.65 -11.94
C SER A 467 18.30 -10.89 -11.15
N VAL A 468 18.48 -10.19 -10.04
CA VAL A 468 19.63 -10.34 -9.13
C VAL A 468 19.62 -11.75 -8.52
N TRP A 469 18.48 -12.21 -8.01
CA TRP A 469 18.34 -13.53 -7.39
C TRP A 469 18.67 -14.67 -8.34
N LEU A 470 18.16 -14.64 -9.58
CA LEU A 470 18.46 -15.66 -10.60
C LEU A 470 19.93 -15.60 -11.04
N LEU A 471 20.46 -14.41 -11.28
CA LEU A 471 21.84 -14.24 -11.75
C LEU A 471 22.86 -14.67 -10.69
N LYS A 472 22.60 -14.37 -9.40
CA LYS A 472 23.43 -14.83 -8.28
C LYS A 472 23.60 -16.34 -8.30
N GLN A 473 22.50 -17.07 -8.44
CA GLN A 473 22.50 -18.54 -8.45
C GLN A 473 23.28 -19.10 -9.65
N THR A 474 23.07 -18.54 -10.84
CA THR A 474 23.78 -18.97 -12.05
C THR A 474 25.28 -18.67 -11.94
N ALA A 475 25.66 -17.49 -11.42
CA ALA A 475 27.05 -17.09 -11.24
C ALA A 475 27.79 -17.85 -10.11
N GLN A 476 27.07 -18.25 -9.05
CA GLN A 476 27.62 -19.11 -7.99
C GLN A 476 28.05 -20.48 -8.52
N LYS A 477 27.27 -21.06 -9.44
CA LYS A 477 27.56 -22.35 -10.07
C LYS A 477 28.52 -22.28 -11.26
N TYR A 478 28.86 -21.08 -11.74
CA TYR A 478 29.82 -20.92 -12.81
C TYR A 478 31.21 -21.43 -12.41
N GLY A 479 31.83 -22.21 -13.29
CA GLY A 479 33.13 -22.83 -13.03
C GLY A 479 33.09 -23.93 -11.96
N GLN A 480 31.94 -24.57 -11.74
CA GLN A 480 31.84 -25.76 -10.88
C GLN A 480 32.72 -26.90 -11.42
N GLU A 481 33.41 -27.58 -10.50
CA GLU A 481 34.28 -28.71 -10.82
C GLU A 481 33.47 -29.90 -11.33
N ILE A 482 33.87 -30.40 -12.50
CA ILE A 482 33.37 -31.64 -13.06
C ILE A 482 34.33 -32.74 -12.60
N ASP A 483 33.89 -33.55 -11.65
CA ASP A 483 34.67 -34.63 -11.07
C ASP A 483 34.43 -35.98 -11.73
N LEU A 484 35.29 -36.95 -11.38
CA LEU A 484 35.20 -38.36 -11.78
C LEU A 484 35.27 -38.57 -13.30
N ILE A 485 35.99 -37.69 -14.00
CA ILE A 485 36.11 -37.75 -15.45
C ILE A 485 37.06 -38.88 -15.83
N PRO A 486 36.66 -39.78 -16.75
CA PRO A 486 37.56 -40.82 -17.25
C PRO A 486 38.76 -40.27 -18.04
N LYS A 487 39.87 -41.03 -18.05
CA LYS A 487 41.14 -40.58 -18.66
C LYS A 487 41.05 -40.28 -20.16
N SER A 488 40.25 -41.04 -20.90
CA SER A 488 40.01 -40.84 -22.34
C SER A 488 39.30 -39.53 -22.61
N VAL A 489 38.27 -39.22 -21.82
CA VAL A 489 37.52 -37.95 -21.90
C VAL A 489 38.37 -36.77 -21.42
N MET A 490 39.19 -36.95 -20.38
CA MET A 490 40.07 -35.89 -19.87
C MET A 490 41.09 -35.42 -20.90
N LYS A 491 41.62 -36.31 -21.75
CA LYS A 491 42.51 -35.90 -22.86
C LYS A 491 41.77 -35.00 -23.84
N MET A 492 40.56 -35.39 -24.23
CA MET A 492 39.73 -34.59 -25.15
C MET A 492 39.37 -33.22 -24.57
N MET A 493 39.08 -33.15 -23.27
CA MET A 493 38.77 -31.89 -22.58
C MET A 493 40.02 -31.01 -22.43
N ALA A 494 41.18 -31.58 -22.13
CA ALA A 494 42.44 -30.83 -22.00
C ALA A 494 42.92 -30.23 -23.33
N ASP A 495 42.56 -30.84 -24.46
CA ASP A 495 42.88 -30.34 -25.80
C ASP A 495 41.96 -29.18 -26.24
N SER A 496 40.85 -28.92 -25.53
CA SER A 496 39.90 -27.86 -25.84
C SER A 496 40.15 -26.62 -24.98
N SER A 497 40.12 -25.43 -25.59
CA SER A 497 40.24 -24.15 -24.88
C SER A 497 39.03 -23.78 -24.02
N ALA A 498 37.94 -24.54 -24.12
CA ALA A 498 36.71 -24.33 -23.36
C ALA A 498 36.77 -24.86 -21.93
N PHE A 499 37.75 -25.73 -21.64
CA PHE A 499 37.92 -26.35 -20.34
C PHE A 499 39.23 -25.92 -19.69
N GLU A 500 39.18 -25.70 -18.39
CA GLU A 500 40.38 -25.51 -17.58
C GLU A 500 40.67 -26.77 -16.78
N TYR A 501 41.91 -27.22 -16.91
CA TYR A 501 42.40 -28.43 -16.29
C TYR A 501 42.76 -28.17 -14.82
N LEU A 502 42.13 -28.93 -13.91
CA LEU A 502 42.40 -28.84 -12.46
C LEU A 502 43.25 -30.03 -11.99
N SER A 503 42.85 -31.25 -12.35
CA SER A 503 43.54 -32.47 -11.95
C SER A 503 43.39 -33.59 -12.99
N SER A 504 44.03 -34.73 -12.77
CA SER A 504 43.95 -35.89 -13.68
C SER A 504 42.55 -36.50 -13.84
N LYS A 505 41.57 -36.09 -13.03
CA LYS A 505 40.18 -36.56 -13.05
C LYS A 505 39.14 -35.44 -12.96
N SER A 506 39.58 -34.19 -12.98
CA SER A 506 38.69 -33.05 -12.82
C SER A 506 39.06 -31.88 -13.72
N CYS A 507 38.03 -31.24 -14.27
CA CYS A 507 38.14 -30.03 -15.06
C CYS A 507 36.98 -29.10 -14.72
N ARG A 508 37.08 -27.85 -15.15
CA ARG A 508 35.96 -26.91 -15.10
C ARG A 508 35.65 -26.39 -16.50
N LEU A 509 34.38 -26.23 -16.80
CA LEU A 509 33.94 -25.59 -18.05
C LEU A 509 33.97 -24.09 -17.87
N VAL A 510 34.68 -23.39 -18.75
CA VAL A 510 34.98 -21.96 -18.62
C VAL A 510 34.35 -21.16 -19.77
N SER A 511 34.25 -21.73 -20.97
CA SER A 511 33.52 -21.17 -22.10
C SER A 511 32.73 -22.24 -22.84
N LEU A 512 31.86 -21.83 -23.78
CA LEU A 512 31.05 -22.77 -24.56
C LEU A 512 31.89 -23.46 -25.65
N PRO A 513 31.98 -24.81 -25.66
CA PRO A 513 32.64 -25.53 -26.73
C PRO A 513 31.78 -25.56 -27.99
N SER A 514 32.39 -25.90 -29.13
CA SER A 514 31.64 -26.09 -30.37
C SER A 514 30.60 -27.23 -30.25
N CYS A 515 29.50 -27.16 -30.99
CA CYS A 515 28.45 -28.19 -30.95
C CYS A 515 28.99 -29.59 -31.28
N GLU A 516 29.99 -29.68 -32.16
CA GLU A 516 30.65 -30.94 -32.51
C GLU A 516 31.51 -31.49 -31.36
N GLU A 517 32.26 -30.62 -30.68
CA GLU A 517 33.05 -30.99 -29.49
C GLU A 517 32.15 -31.47 -28.36
N LEU A 518 31.10 -30.72 -28.04
CA LEU A 518 30.11 -31.10 -27.03
C LEU A 518 29.46 -32.45 -27.37
N GLY A 519 29.13 -32.69 -28.63
CA GLY A 519 28.56 -33.95 -29.09
C GLY A 519 29.51 -35.15 -28.90
N LYS A 520 30.80 -34.97 -29.23
CA LYS A 520 31.84 -35.99 -29.07
C LYS A 520 32.13 -36.30 -27.60
N ILE A 521 32.27 -35.26 -26.76
CA ILE A 521 32.50 -35.41 -25.32
C ILE A 521 31.30 -36.09 -24.66
N GLY A 522 30.08 -35.64 -24.99
CA GLY A 522 28.84 -36.20 -24.46
C GLY A 522 28.63 -37.67 -24.85
N SER A 523 28.95 -38.08 -26.08
CA SER A 523 28.84 -39.48 -26.50
C SER A 523 29.88 -40.37 -25.80
N GLN A 524 31.10 -39.88 -25.63
CA GLN A 524 32.17 -40.61 -24.94
C GLN A 524 31.89 -40.78 -23.43
N LEU A 525 31.32 -39.77 -22.78
CA LEU A 525 30.88 -39.90 -21.39
C LEU A 525 29.74 -40.94 -21.23
N LYS A 526 28.86 -41.06 -22.24
CA LYS A 526 27.82 -42.11 -22.25
C LYS A 526 28.41 -43.51 -22.44
N THR A 527 29.37 -43.68 -23.34
CA THR A 527 30.00 -45.00 -23.58
C THR A 527 30.79 -45.49 -22.37
N GLU A 528 31.34 -44.57 -21.58
CA GLU A 528 32.11 -44.89 -20.37
C GLU A 528 31.26 -44.93 -19.09
N ASN A 529 29.93 -44.87 -19.21
CA ASN A 529 28.96 -44.90 -18.10
C ASN A 529 29.18 -43.79 -17.04
N ALA A 530 29.77 -42.66 -17.42
CA ALA A 530 30.01 -41.51 -16.57
C ALA A 530 28.79 -40.57 -16.52
N SER A 531 27.64 -41.10 -16.05
CA SER A 531 26.36 -40.37 -16.03
C SER A 531 26.38 -39.11 -15.16
N LEU A 532 27.09 -39.15 -14.02
CA LEU A 532 27.23 -38.00 -13.13
C LEU A 532 28.01 -36.85 -13.79
N SER A 533 29.20 -37.13 -14.33
CA SER A 533 30.02 -36.12 -15.02
C SER A 533 29.30 -35.54 -16.24
N LEU A 534 28.51 -36.36 -16.95
CA LEU A 534 27.66 -35.88 -18.05
C LEU A 534 26.54 -34.96 -17.58
N ALA A 535 25.90 -35.27 -16.45
CA ALA A 535 24.87 -34.40 -15.87
C ALA A 535 25.45 -33.04 -15.43
N VAL A 536 26.62 -33.04 -14.78
CA VAL A 536 27.32 -31.80 -14.38
C VAL A 536 27.75 -31.02 -15.63
N LEU A 537 28.30 -31.68 -16.66
CA LEU A 537 28.68 -31.03 -17.92
C LEU A 537 27.48 -30.34 -18.58
N ASN A 538 26.34 -31.03 -18.71
CA ASN A 538 25.13 -30.43 -19.29
C ASN A 538 24.66 -29.21 -18.48
N THR A 539 24.71 -29.31 -17.15
CA THR A 539 24.35 -28.20 -16.26
C THR A 539 25.29 -27.01 -16.45
N SER A 540 26.61 -27.25 -16.54
CA SER A 540 27.60 -26.21 -16.79
C SER A 540 27.44 -25.55 -18.16
N VAL A 541 27.11 -26.33 -19.19
CA VAL A 541 26.81 -25.80 -20.53
C VAL A 541 25.59 -24.87 -20.49
N ASP A 542 24.54 -25.28 -19.77
CA ASP A 542 23.33 -24.48 -19.61
C ASP A 542 23.59 -23.18 -18.84
N ILE A 543 24.43 -23.23 -17.80
CA ILE A 543 24.85 -22.04 -17.04
C ILE A 543 25.56 -21.04 -17.97
N ILE A 544 26.50 -21.46 -18.80
CA ILE A 544 27.21 -20.53 -19.69
C ILE A 544 26.26 -19.97 -20.76
N LYS A 545 25.34 -20.78 -21.31
CA LYS A 545 24.31 -20.27 -22.24
C LYS A 545 23.42 -19.19 -21.63
N GLU A 546 23.15 -19.28 -20.33
CA GLU A 546 22.43 -18.23 -19.60
C GLU A 546 23.28 -17.00 -19.36
N LEU A 547 24.56 -17.18 -18.98
CA LEU A 547 25.48 -16.07 -18.76
C LEU A 547 25.87 -15.33 -20.05
N GLU A 548 25.76 -15.97 -21.22
CA GLU A 548 25.84 -15.32 -22.53
C GLU A 548 24.63 -14.43 -22.84
N GLN A 549 23.53 -14.53 -22.07
CA GLN A 549 22.38 -13.66 -22.24
C GLN A 549 22.39 -12.51 -21.25
N CYS A 550 22.05 -11.33 -21.73
CA CYS A 550 21.93 -10.15 -20.90
C CYS A 550 20.83 -10.35 -19.84
N PRO A 551 21.12 -10.16 -18.54
CA PRO A 551 20.14 -10.36 -17.47
C PRO A 551 18.96 -9.38 -17.51
N CYS A 552 19.11 -8.21 -18.17
CA CYS A 552 18.06 -7.20 -18.27
C CYS A 552 17.22 -7.30 -19.55
N CYS A 553 17.85 -7.45 -20.72
CA CYS A 553 17.15 -7.40 -22.03
C CYS A 553 17.12 -8.73 -22.80
N GLN A 554 17.73 -9.79 -22.27
CA GLN A 554 17.67 -11.16 -22.78
C GLN A 554 18.30 -11.37 -24.18
N ARG A 555 18.89 -10.34 -24.79
CA ARG A 555 19.70 -10.50 -26.00
C ARG A 555 21.04 -11.13 -25.63
N ARG A 556 21.62 -11.86 -26.59
CA ARG A 556 23.01 -12.34 -26.47
C ARG A 556 23.96 -11.16 -26.26
N GLY A 557 24.98 -11.42 -25.47
CA GLY A 557 26.14 -10.57 -25.31
C GLY A 557 27.42 -11.35 -25.51
N SER A 558 28.49 -10.62 -25.82
CA SER A 558 29.84 -11.16 -25.68
C SER A 558 30.07 -11.67 -24.24
N PHE A 559 30.63 -12.86 -24.11
CA PHE A 559 31.01 -13.47 -22.85
C PHE A 559 32.49 -13.81 -22.90
N THR A 560 33.25 -13.33 -21.94
CA THR A 560 34.68 -13.61 -21.84
C THR A 560 35.03 -14.08 -20.43
N GLN A 561 35.71 -15.22 -20.36
CA GLN A 561 36.18 -15.76 -19.10
C GLN A 561 37.36 -14.98 -18.52
N ARG A 562 37.48 -15.03 -17.20
CA ARG A 562 38.64 -14.57 -16.43
C ARG A 562 39.05 -15.66 -15.44
N ASP A 563 40.20 -15.49 -14.81
CA ASP A 563 40.73 -16.45 -13.84
C ASP A 563 39.80 -16.58 -12.60
N ASP A 564 40.00 -17.62 -11.79
CA ASP A 564 39.31 -17.79 -10.50
C ASP A 564 37.77 -17.82 -10.53
N ARG A 565 37.17 -18.41 -11.58
CA ARG A 565 35.70 -18.45 -11.79
C ARG A 565 35.09 -17.04 -11.96
N CYS A 566 35.88 -16.11 -12.46
CA CYS A 566 35.44 -14.78 -12.85
C CYS A 566 35.07 -14.75 -14.33
N PHE A 567 34.22 -13.80 -14.70
CA PHE A 567 33.85 -13.58 -16.10
C PHE A 567 33.40 -12.14 -16.29
N ILE A 568 33.38 -11.69 -17.54
CA ILE A 568 32.74 -10.44 -17.94
C ILE A 568 31.90 -10.69 -19.19
N GLY A 569 30.66 -10.25 -19.12
CA GLY A 569 29.69 -10.22 -20.20
C GLY A 569 29.33 -8.79 -20.58
N GLN A 570 29.20 -8.52 -21.88
CA GLN A 570 28.76 -7.23 -22.39
C GLN A 570 27.63 -7.41 -23.38
N CYS A 571 26.53 -6.68 -23.18
CA CYS A 571 25.35 -6.80 -24.03
C CYS A 571 25.61 -6.23 -25.42
N ASP A 572 25.32 -7.00 -26.47
CA ASP A 572 25.47 -6.56 -27.87
C ASP A 572 24.38 -5.55 -28.28
N ASN A 573 23.36 -5.35 -27.43
CA ASN A 573 22.31 -4.39 -27.69
C ASN A 573 22.81 -2.96 -27.46
N ILE A 574 22.86 -2.18 -28.53
CA ILE A 574 23.21 -0.74 -28.53
C ILE A 574 22.32 0.03 -27.56
N ASP A 575 21.06 -0.38 -27.41
CA ASP A 575 20.15 0.25 -26.48
C ASP A 575 20.37 -0.23 -25.04
N CYS A 576 20.90 -1.41 -24.75
CA CYS A 576 21.05 -1.88 -23.37
C CYS A 576 22.41 -1.52 -22.78
N LYS A 577 23.52 -1.77 -23.49
CA LYS A 577 24.91 -1.54 -23.06
C LYS A 577 25.26 -2.01 -21.63
N LEU A 578 24.54 -2.99 -21.11
CA LEU A 578 24.81 -3.53 -19.79
C LEU A 578 26.10 -4.36 -19.84
N GLU A 579 26.96 -4.15 -18.86
CA GLU A 579 28.10 -5.00 -18.56
C GLU A 579 27.80 -5.74 -17.25
N TRP A 580 27.97 -7.06 -17.24
CA TRP A 580 27.83 -7.88 -16.03
C TRP A 580 29.10 -8.70 -15.83
N GLU A 581 29.69 -8.63 -14.64
CA GLU A 581 30.92 -9.33 -14.32
C GLU A 581 30.86 -9.98 -12.94
N ALA A 582 31.51 -11.13 -12.84
CA ALA A 582 31.94 -11.67 -11.56
C ALA A 582 33.42 -11.33 -11.40
N SER A 583 33.78 -10.59 -10.36
CA SER A 583 35.15 -10.15 -10.07
C SER A 583 35.57 -10.53 -8.64
N LEU A 584 36.87 -10.52 -8.38
CA LEU A 584 37.43 -10.75 -7.05
C LEU A 584 37.68 -9.42 -6.35
N ASP A 585 37.08 -9.24 -5.17
CA ASP A 585 37.42 -8.19 -4.24
C ASP A 585 38.12 -8.81 -3.01
N GLY A 586 39.45 -8.76 -3.03
CA GLY A 586 40.29 -9.50 -2.09
C GLY A 586 40.16 -11.01 -2.26
N SER A 587 39.42 -11.66 -1.37
CA SER A 587 39.15 -13.12 -1.40
C SER A 587 37.69 -13.47 -1.70
N ARG A 588 36.82 -12.45 -1.84
CA ARG A 588 35.39 -12.64 -2.07
C ARG A 588 35.05 -12.41 -3.52
N ARG A 589 34.14 -13.22 -4.06
CA ARG A 589 33.60 -13.02 -5.40
C ARG A 589 32.40 -12.07 -5.34
N ILE A 590 32.46 -11.00 -6.12
CA ILE A 590 31.38 -10.02 -6.26
C ILE A 590 30.82 -10.14 -7.67
N LEU A 591 29.50 -10.27 -7.76
CA LEU A 591 28.76 -10.13 -8.99
C LEU A 591 28.26 -8.69 -9.08
N SER A 592 28.67 -7.98 -10.12
CA SER A 592 28.22 -6.63 -10.39
C SER A 592 27.72 -6.52 -11.81
N PHE A 593 26.73 -5.68 -12.02
CA PHE A 593 26.36 -5.26 -13.36
C PHE A 593 26.02 -3.80 -13.35
N LYS A 594 26.56 -3.10 -14.34
CA LYS A 594 26.52 -1.64 -14.47
C LYS A 594 26.45 -1.25 -15.93
N MET A 595 26.04 -0.03 -16.17
CA MET A 595 26.13 0.55 -17.50
C MET A 595 27.54 1.06 -17.75
N THR A 596 28.02 0.93 -18.99
CA THR A 596 29.33 1.47 -19.39
C THR A 596 29.42 2.99 -19.24
N ASP A 597 28.27 3.67 -19.28
CA ASP A 597 28.15 5.13 -19.37
C ASP A 597 27.82 5.81 -18.01
N GLN A 598 27.66 5.08 -16.90
CA GLN A 598 27.20 5.65 -15.61
C GLN A 598 27.87 5.05 -14.37
N THR A 599 28.04 5.89 -13.32
CA THR A 599 28.71 5.53 -12.05
C THR A 599 27.78 5.49 -10.84
N ASP A 600 26.56 6.02 -10.93
CA ASP A 600 25.60 6.03 -9.82
C ASP A 600 24.89 4.67 -9.67
N VAL A 601 24.58 4.26 -8.45
CA VAL A 601 24.01 2.93 -8.13
C VAL A 601 22.57 3.05 -7.59
N SER A 602 22.00 4.25 -7.60
CA SER A 602 20.64 4.47 -7.09
C SER A 602 19.57 3.72 -7.89
N PHE A 603 18.71 2.96 -7.20
CA PHE A 603 17.59 2.24 -7.78
C PHE A 603 16.62 3.16 -8.52
N CYS A 604 16.31 4.34 -7.97
CA CYS A 604 15.38 5.29 -8.58
C CYS A 604 15.91 5.88 -9.89
N VAL A 605 17.24 5.84 -10.10
CA VAL A 605 17.89 6.33 -11.32
C VAL A 605 18.06 5.21 -12.34
N ASN A 606 18.50 4.03 -11.88
CA ASN A 606 19.00 2.96 -12.74
C ASN A 606 18.19 1.66 -12.72
N GLY A 607 17.20 1.49 -11.84
CA GLY A 607 16.34 0.31 -11.79
C GLY A 607 17.13 -1.00 -11.79
N ARG A 608 16.72 -1.97 -12.61
CA ARG A 608 17.39 -3.27 -12.78
C ARG A 608 18.76 -3.22 -13.46
N TRP A 609 19.26 -2.07 -13.90
CA TRP A 609 20.49 -1.96 -14.69
C TRP A 609 21.75 -1.63 -13.86
N SER A 610 21.62 -1.56 -12.54
CA SER A 610 22.75 -1.38 -11.64
C SER A 610 22.55 -2.22 -10.39
N ALA A 611 23.44 -3.16 -10.11
CA ALA A 611 23.48 -3.87 -8.83
C ALA A 611 24.90 -4.38 -8.55
N SER A 612 25.20 -4.58 -7.28
CA SER A 612 26.41 -5.23 -6.82
C SER A 612 26.05 -6.14 -5.66
N ILE A 613 26.44 -7.41 -5.73
CA ILE A 613 26.15 -8.42 -4.72
C ILE A 613 27.29 -9.41 -4.50
N GLY A 614 27.42 -9.91 -3.28
CA GLY A 614 28.33 -11.00 -2.94
C GLY A 614 27.86 -12.35 -3.50
N LEU A 615 28.78 -13.16 -4.05
CA LEU A 615 28.50 -14.53 -4.50
C LEU A 615 28.77 -15.60 -3.43
N ASP A 616 29.47 -15.27 -2.35
CA ASP A 616 29.91 -16.24 -1.34
C ASP A 616 28.91 -16.45 -0.19
#